data_AF-A0A921N2P9-F1
#
_entry.id   AF-A0A921N2P9-F1
#
_cell.length_a   1.000
_cell.length_b   1.000
_cell.length_c   1.000
_cell.angle_alpha   90.00
_cell.angle_beta   90.00
_cell.angle_gamma   90.00
#
_symmetry.space_group_name_H-M   'P 1'
#
loop_
_entity.id
_entity.type
_entity.pdbx_description
1 polymer ?
#
loop_
_entity_poly.entity_id
_entity_poly.type
_entity_poly.pdbx_seq_one_letter_code
_entity_poly.pdbx_strand_id
1 'polypeptide(L)'
;MNKNNRVRNINEYKKEKKNKYKKKQVKKIKKSIIRFALFLFCFLIIIVNICGHSIIGNLKYDIYYLRKELREEEIRLNELKANIDTNTSIREIEVRVKEKLNMDYPKQHQIRYIEIES
;
A
#
# COMPACT_ATOMS: atom_id res chain seq x y z
N MET A 1 -27.92 77.22 -33.90
CA MET A 1 -27.57 75.85 -33.43
C MET A 1 -26.16 75.56 -33.91
N ASN A 2 -25.18 75.74 -33.01
CA ASN A 2 -23.79 75.97 -33.37
C ASN A 2 -23.08 74.67 -33.82
N LYS A 3 -22.47 74.71 -35.00
CA LYS A 3 -22.10 73.54 -35.83
C LYS A 3 -20.62 73.17 -35.74
N ASN A 4 -19.91 73.52 -34.67
CA ASN A 4 -18.45 73.38 -34.61
C ASN A 4 -17.96 72.85 -33.25
N ASN A 5 -17.81 71.54 -33.13
CA ASN A 5 -16.98 70.88 -32.10
C ASN A 5 -16.21 69.69 -32.71
N ARG A 6 -15.71 69.85 -33.94
CA ARG A 6 -15.10 68.77 -34.74
C ARG A 6 -13.56 68.70 -34.67
N VAL A 7 -12.96 69.22 -33.61
CA VAL A 7 -11.53 68.95 -33.34
C VAL A 7 -11.39 68.48 -31.89
N ARG A 8 -11.70 67.21 -31.66
CA ARG A 8 -11.10 66.48 -30.53
C ARG A 8 -9.58 66.56 -30.73
N ASN A 9 -8.88 67.07 -29.73
CA ASN A 9 -7.44 67.31 -29.79
C ASN A 9 -6.70 66.08 -30.36
N ILE A 10 -5.86 66.29 -31.38
CA ILE A 10 -5.12 65.21 -32.08
C ILE A 10 -4.32 64.36 -31.07
N ASN A 11 -3.84 64.97 -29.99
CA ASN A 11 -3.13 64.26 -28.92
C ASN A 11 -4.05 63.34 -28.13
N GLU A 12 -5.30 63.72 -27.90
CA GLU A 12 -6.31 62.89 -27.24
C GLU A 12 -6.63 61.64 -28.09
N TYR A 13 -6.83 61.83 -29.39
CA TYR A 13 -7.05 60.72 -30.33
C TYR A 13 -5.86 59.75 -30.37
N LYS A 14 -4.63 60.26 -30.42
CA LYS A 14 -3.41 59.45 -30.36
C LYS A 14 -3.28 58.70 -29.02
N LYS A 15 -3.65 59.33 -27.90
CA LYS A 15 -3.59 58.75 -26.54
C LYS A 15 -4.60 57.62 -26.37
N GLU A 16 -5.84 57.79 -26.85
CA GLU A 16 -6.86 56.73 -26.85
C GLU A 16 -6.45 55.53 -27.71
N LYS A 17 -5.88 55.76 -28.91
CA LYS A 17 -5.42 54.69 -29.80
C LYS A 17 -4.27 53.89 -29.18
N LYS A 18 -3.28 54.56 -28.55
CA LYS A 18 -2.20 53.92 -27.78
C LYS A 18 -2.74 53.11 -26.60
N ASN A 19 -3.71 53.63 -25.84
CA ASN A 19 -4.31 52.92 -24.71
C ASN A 19 -5.14 51.69 -25.15
N LYS A 20 -5.84 51.75 -26.29
CA LYS A 20 -6.52 50.58 -26.88
C LYS A 20 -5.53 49.49 -27.28
N TYR A 21 -4.38 49.85 -27.84
CA TYR A 21 -3.35 48.88 -28.23
C TYR A 21 -2.72 48.17 -27.01
N LYS A 22 -2.35 48.94 -25.98
CA LYS A 22 -1.88 48.38 -24.70
C LYS A 22 -2.92 47.46 -24.06
N LYS A 23 -4.20 47.86 -24.00
CA LYS A 23 -5.29 47.00 -23.49
C LYS A 23 -5.43 45.68 -24.27
N LYS A 24 -5.26 45.69 -25.60
CA LYS A 24 -5.30 44.47 -26.43
C LYS A 24 -4.12 43.54 -26.15
N GLN A 25 -2.91 44.08 -25.96
CA GLN A 25 -1.72 43.27 -25.61
C GLN A 25 -1.87 42.62 -24.23
N VAL A 26 -2.31 43.37 -23.21
CA VAL A 26 -2.54 42.82 -21.86
C VAL A 26 -3.60 41.71 -21.89
N LYS A 27 -4.67 41.86 -22.68
CA LYS A 27 -5.68 40.79 -22.87
C LYS A 27 -5.09 39.54 -23.54
N LYS A 28 -4.18 39.67 -24.51
CA LYS A 28 -3.51 38.53 -25.15
C LYS A 28 -2.58 37.80 -24.17
N ILE A 29 -1.78 38.54 -23.42
CA ILE A 29 -0.87 37.99 -22.41
C ILE A 29 -1.65 37.27 -21.31
N LYS A 30 -2.74 37.88 -20.81
CA LYS A 30 -3.61 37.26 -19.79
C LYS A 30 -4.21 35.93 -20.28
N LYS A 31 -4.66 35.86 -21.54
CA LYS A 31 -5.13 34.60 -22.16
C LYS A 31 -4.01 33.57 -22.35
N SER A 32 -2.76 34.00 -22.54
CA SER A 32 -1.61 33.10 -22.66
C SER A 32 -1.22 32.52 -21.30
N ILE A 33 -1.21 33.36 -20.26
CA ILE A 33 -0.92 32.94 -18.87
C ILE A 33 -1.97 31.93 -18.40
N ILE A 34 -3.26 32.16 -18.66
CA ILE A 34 -4.33 31.22 -18.28
C ILE A 34 -4.14 29.85 -18.97
N ARG A 35 -3.76 29.84 -20.26
CA ARG A 35 -3.48 28.60 -20.99
C ARG A 35 -2.26 27.87 -20.42
N PHE A 36 -1.21 28.62 -20.08
CA PHE A 36 -0.01 28.04 -19.48
C PHE A 36 -0.26 27.50 -18.07
N ALA A 37 -1.07 28.19 -17.27
CA ALA A 37 -1.47 27.73 -15.94
C ALA A 37 -2.28 26.43 -15.99
N LEU A 38 -3.22 26.31 -16.94
CA LEU A 38 -3.97 25.07 -17.16
C LEU A 38 -3.05 23.93 -17.58
N PHE A 39 -2.06 24.20 -18.44
CA PHE A 39 -1.10 23.19 -18.88
C PHE A 39 -0.24 22.69 -17.71
N LEU A 40 0.28 23.61 -16.87
CA LEU A 40 1.02 23.28 -15.65
C LEU A 40 0.18 22.45 -14.67
N PHE A 41 -1.10 22.81 -14.50
CA PHE A 41 -2.00 22.08 -13.63
C PHE A 41 -2.22 20.63 -14.09
N CYS A 42 -2.46 20.41 -15.39
CA CYS A 42 -2.55 19.07 -15.94
C CYS A 42 -1.24 18.27 -15.76
N PHE A 43 -0.09 18.92 -15.96
CA PHE A 43 1.21 18.28 -15.75
C PHE A 43 1.41 17.82 -14.30
N LEU A 44 1.01 18.64 -13.32
CA LEU A 44 1.09 18.27 -11.90
C LEU A 44 0.24 17.03 -11.57
N ILE A 45 -0.97 16.92 -12.13
CA ILE A 45 -1.84 15.75 -11.92
C ILE A 45 -1.20 14.47 -12.46
N ILE A 46 -0.56 14.54 -13.63
CA ILE A 46 0.13 13.39 -14.24
C ILE A 46 1.29 12.93 -13.36
N ILE A 47 2.10 13.86 -12.86
CA ILE A 47 3.24 13.54 -11.98
C ILE A 47 2.76 12.87 -10.69
N VAL A 48 1.70 13.40 -10.06
CA VAL A 48 1.13 12.79 -8.85
C VAL A 48 0.65 11.37 -9.11
N ASN A 49 0.00 11.11 -10.25
CA ASN A 49 -0.45 9.76 -10.61
C ASN A 49 0.73 8.78 -10.80
N ILE A 50 1.79 9.20 -11.51
CA ILE A 50 2.97 8.36 -11.74
C ILE A 50 3.68 8.04 -10.43
N CYS A 51 3.93 9.06 -9.59
CA CYS A 51 4.57 8.87 -8.28
C CYS A 51 3.71 8.00 -7.37
N GLY A 52 2.39 8.18 -7.37
CA GLY A 52 1.44 7.36 -6.62
C GLY A 52 1.50 5.89 -7.05
N HIS A 53 1.49 5.62 -8.36
CA HIS A 53 1.59 4.25 -8.88
C HIS A 53 2.91 3.56 -8.56
N SER A 54 4.03 4.28 -8.54
CA SER A 54 5.33 3.71 -8.16
C SER A 54 5.33 3.23 -6.70
N ILE A 55 4.82 4.05 -5.79
CA ILE A 55 4.73 3.71 -4.35
C ILE A 55 3.76 2.54 -4.14
N ILE A 56 2.60 2.55 -4.81
CA ILE A 56 1.62 1.47 -4.74
C ILE A 56 2.21 0.16 -5.25
N GLY A 57 3.02 0.20 -6.31
CA GLY A 57 3.72 -0.95 -6.85
C GLY A 57 4.63 -1.60 -5.81
N ASN A 58 5.50 -0.80 -5.17
CA ASN A 58 6.40 -1.29 -4.13
C ASN A 58 5.65 -1.87 -2.93
N LEU A 59 4.63 -1.14 -2.44
CA LEU A 59 3.79 -1.63 -1.33
C LEU A 59 3.09 -2.94 -1.67
N LYS A 60 2.67 -3.15 -2.93
CA LYS A 60 2.07 -4.40 -3.37
C LYS A 60 3.07 -5.56 -3.33
N TYR A 61 4.32 -5.32 -3.71
CA TYR A 61 5.37 -6.33 -3.60
C TYR A 61 5.69 -6.65 -2.14
N ASP A 62 5.82 -5.64 -1.28
CA ASP A 62 6.08 -5.84 0.15
C ASP A 62 4.96 -6.67 0.79
N ILE A 63 3.69 -6.32 0.53
CA ILE A 63 2.54 -7.10 0.99
C ILE A 63 2.60 -8.55 0.48
N TYR A 64 3.00 -8.76 -0.77
CA TYR A 64 3.12 -10.10 -1.32
C TYR A 64 4.17 -10.93 -0.59
N TYR A 65 5.36 -10.38 -0.38
CA TYR A 65 6.45 -11.08 0.32
C TYR A 65 6.10 -11.32 1.79
N LEU A 66 5.55 -10.34 2.49
CA LEU A 66 5.10 -10.49 3.87
C LEU A 66 4.03 -11.59 4.01
N ARG A 67 3.07 -11.65 3.08
CA ARG A 67 2.05 -12.72 3.06
C ARG A 67 2.65 -14.09 2.79
N LYS A 68 3.67 -14.16 1.94
CA LYS A 68 4.36 -15.41 1.64
C LYS A 68 5.12 -15.91 2.86
N GLU A 69 5.89 -15.04 3.52
CA GLU A 69 6.65 -15.37 4.72
C GLU A 69 5.72 -15.81 5.87
N LEU A 70 4.61 -15.09 6.07
CA LEU A 70 3.59 -15.46 7.05
C LEU A 70 3.03 -16.88 6.81
N ARG A 71 2.78 -17.24 5.55
CA ARG A 71 2.29 -18.57 5.19
C ARG A 71 3.35 -19.65 5.45
N GLU A 72 4.61 -19.37 5.15
CA GLU A 72 5.70 -20.33 5.40
C GLU A 72 5.86 -20.58 6.90
N GLU A 73 5.80 -19.54 7.74
CA GLU A 73 5.83 -19.67 9.19
C GLU A 73 4.60 -20.41 9.75
N GLU A 74 3.41 -20.18 9.19
CA GLU A 74 2.20 -20.91 9.59
C GLU A 74 2.30 -22.41 9.26
N ILE A 75 2.88 -22.76 8.11
CA ILE A 75 3.15 -24.15 7.75
C ILE A 75 4.14 -24.79 8.72
N ARG A 76 5.25 -24.10 9.03
CA ARG A 76 6.25 -24.58 10.00
C ARG A 76 5.65 -24.80 11.38
N LEU A 77 4.81 -23.87 11.84
CA LEU A 77 4.14 -24.00 13.13
C LEU A 77 3.20 -25.20 13.15
N ASN A 78 2.41 -25.40 12.09
CA ASN A 78 1.51 -26.54 11.98
C ASN A 78 2.27 -27.87 11.93
N GLU A 79 3.38 -27.93 11.21
CA GLU A 79 4.25 -29.11 11.18
C GLU A 79 4.85 -29.40 12.56
N LEU A 80 5.36 -28.37 13.25
CA LEU A 80 5.88 -28.52 14.60
C LEU A 80 4.79 -29.00 15.57
N LYS A 81 3.58 -28.46 15.46
CA LYS A 81 2.44 -28.87 16.28
C LYS A 81 2.07 -30.33 16.02
N ALA A 82 1.99 -30.75 14.77
CA ALA A 82 1.75 -32.15 14.42
C ALA A 82 2.87 -33.07 14.93
N ASN A 83 4.12 -32.64 14.86
CA ASN A 83 5.26 -33.38 15.42
C ASN A 83 5.19 -33.48 16.96
N ILE A 84 4.74 -32.44 17.65
CA ILE A 84 4.53 -32.50 19.10
C ILE A 84 3.38 -33.46 19.41
N ASP A 85 2.25 -33.34 18.73
CA ASP A 85 1.07 -34.19 18.95
C ASP A 85 1.40 -35.68 18.71
N THR A 86 2.17 -36.00 17.67
CA THR A 86 2.64 -37.37 17.42
C THR A 86 3.63 -37.85 18.48
N ASN A 87 4.61 -37.04 18.89
CA ASN A 87 5.60 -37.43 19.90
C ASN A 87 5.00 -37.54 21.32
N THR A 88 3.94 -36.79 21.60
CA THR A 88 3.25 -36.80 22.90
C THR A 88 2.06 -37.75 22.94
N SER A 89 1.63 -38.26 21.79
CA SER A 89 0.57 -39.25 21.71
C SER A 89 0.97 -40.51 22.48
N ILE A 90 0.18 -40.86 23.50
CA ILE A 90 0.39 -42.03 24.35
C ILE A 90 0.59 -43.29 23.49
N ARG A 91 -0.21 -43.44 22.42
CA ARG A 91 -0.12 -44.58 21.49
C ARG A 91 1.23 -44.63 20.76
N GLU A 92 1.73 -43.49 20.28
CA GLU A 92 3.04 -43.42 19.60
C GLU A 92 4.19 -43.68 20.58
N ILE A 93 4.05 -43.19 21.82
CA ILE A 93 4.99 -43.48 22.90
C ILE A 93 5.01 -44.97 23.19
N GLU A 94 3.86 -45.62 23.35
CA GLU A 94 3.74 -47.07 23.57
C GLU A 94 4.42 -47.86 22.45
N VAL A 95 4.10 -47.55 21.18
CA VAL A 95 4.72 -48.22 20.02
C VAL A 95 6.23 -48.03 20.03
N ARG A 96 6.72 -46.79 20.22
CA ARG A 96 8.16 -46.48 20.24
C ARG A 96 8.90 -47.18 21.37
N VAL A 97 8.32 -47.20 22.57
CA VAL A 97 8.90 -47.84 23.76
C VAL A 97 8.94 -49.36 23.57
N LYS A 98 7.91 -49.94 22.95
CA LYS A 98 7.88 -51.36 22.58
C LYS A 98 8.89 -51.72 21.49
N GLU A 99 9.00 -50.92 20.43
CA GLU A 99 9.91 -51.20 19.30
C GLU A 99 11.38 -50.91 19.60
N LYS A 100 11.67 -49.78 20.26
CA LYS A 100 13.06 -49.33 20.49
C LYS A 100 13.66 -49.85 21.79
N LEU A 101 12.84 -49.98 22.83
CA LEU A 101 13.31 -50.36 24.17
C LEU A 101 12.87 -51.78 24.55
N ASN A 102 12.10 -52.47 23.69
CA ASN A 102 11.52 -53.79 23.95
C ASN A 102 10.77 -53.86 25.29
N MET A 103 10.18 -52.73 25.68
CA MET A 103 9.40 -52.60 26.91
C MET A 103 7.94 -52.96 26.61
N ASP A 104 7.38 -53.87 27.40
CA ASP A 104 5.96 -54.26 27.33
C ASP A 104 5.33 -54.17 28.72
N TYR A 105 4.00 -54.15 28.79
CA TYR A 105 3.31 -54.16 30.07
C TYR A 105 3.66 -55.42 30.89
N PRO A 106 3.76 -55.30 32.23
CA PRO A 106 4.05 -56.45 33.08
C PRO A 106 2.95 -57.51 32.95
N LYS A 107 3.34 -58.77 32.81
CA LYS A 107 2.42 -59.90 32.82
C LYS A 107 1.81 -60.06 34.21
N GLN A 108 0.62 -60.69 34.30
CA GLN A 108 -0.10 -60.85 35.57
C GLN A 108 0.76 -61.43 36.71
N HIS A 109 1.62 -62.41 36.42
CA HIS A 109 2.50 -63.02 37.43
C HIS A 109 3.64 -62.10 37.91
N GLN A 110 3.90 -60.98 37.23
CA GLN A 110 4.91 -59.99 37.60
C GLN A 110 4.31 -58.85 38.46
N ILE A 111 2.99 -58.81 38.62
CA ILE A 111 2.28 -57.80 39.42
C ILE A 111 2.00 -58.37 40.81
N ARG A 112 2.39 -57.65 41.87
CA ARG A 112 2.07 -57.97 43.26
C ARG A 112 1.35 -56.79 43.91
N TYR A 113 0.17 -57.06 44.45
CA TYR A 113 -0.60 -56.07 45.23
C TYR A 113 -0.15 -56.12 46.69
N ILE A 114 -0.06 -54.95 47.33
CA ILE A 114 0.23 -54.81 48.74
C ILE A 114 -1.01 -54.18 49.38
N GLU A 115 -1.60 -54.87 50.34
CA GLU A 115 -2.68 -54.31 51.15
C GLU A 115 -2.07 -53.35 52.17
N ILE A 116 -2.64 -52.15 52.27
CA ILE A 116 -2.27 -51.16 53.28
C ILE A 116 -3.36 -51.24 54.35
N GLU A 117 -2.98 -51.61 55.59
CA GLU A 117 -3.87 -51.54 56.74
C GLU A 117 -4.29 -50.08 56.94
N SER A 118 -5.60 -49.83 56.96
CA SER A 118 -6.20 -48.50 57.08
C SER A 118 -6.55 -48.15 58.50
#